data_AF-Q567X8-F1
#
_entry.id   AF-Q567X8-F1
#
_cell.length_a   1.000
_cell.length_b   1.000
_cell.length_c   1.000
_cell.angle_alpha   90.00
_cell.angle_beta   90.00
_cell.angle_gamma   90.00
#
_symmetry.space_group_name_H-M   'P 1'
#
loop_
_entity.id
_entity.type
_entity.pdbx_description
1 polymer ?
#
loop_
_entity_poly.entity_id
_entity_poly.type
_entity_poly.pdbx_seq_one_letter_code
_entity_poly.pdbx_strand_id
1 'polypeptide(L)'
;MAPKKAKKKEAASSNVFSMFEQSQIQEFKEAFTIMDQNRDGFIDKNDLRDTFAALGRLNVGNDELDEMLKEASGPINFTIFLSMFGEKLKGTDPEETILNAFKIFDPEGTGILKGEEIKYHLMSQVDKFTEAEVNQMFTNFPLDVAGNLDYKNLCYVITHGEDKEQE
;
A
#
# COMPACT_ATOMS: atom_id res chain seq x y z
N MET A 1 48.18 9.17 7.02
CA MET A 1 46.82 9.61 7.40
C MET A 1 45.85 8.52 6.95
N ALA A 2 45.22 7.79 7.87
CA ALA A 2 44.27 6.72 7.50
C ALA A 2 42.90 7.33 7.13
N PRO A 3 42.26 6.86 6.05
CA PRO A 3 40.97 7.40 5.61
C PRO A 3 39.86 7.03 6.59
N LYS A 4 39.05 8.03 6.96
CA LYS A 4 37.91 7.90 7.88
C LYS A 4 36.88 6.95 7.26
N LYS A 5 36.61 5.81 7.92
CA LYS A 5 35.48 4.93 7.61
C LYS A 5 34.19 5.75 7.69
N ALA A 6 33.50 5.88 6.56
CA ALA A 6 32.14 6.43 6.52
C ALA A 6 31.23 5.54 7.38
N LYS A 7 30.56 6.16 8.36
CA LYS A 7 29.54 5.50 9.17
C LYS A 7 28.39 5.07 8.27
N LYS A 8 28.28 3.76 8.03
CA LYS A 8 27.15 3.11 7.38
C LYS A 8 25.88 3.49 8.15
N LYS A 9 24.92 4.14 7.47
CA LYS A 9 23.56 4.34 7.98
C LYS A 9 22.84 2.98 7.99
N GLU A 10 23.05 2.18 9.03
CA GLU A 10 22.35 0.89 9.20
C GLU A 10 21.03 1.00 9.98
N ALA A 11 20.62 2.20 10.43
CA ALA A 11 19.47 2.37 11.33
C ALA A 11 18.08 2.34 10.67
N ALA A 12 17.96 2.36 9.33
CA ALA A 12 16.65 2.24 8.66
C ALA A 12 16.22 0.77 8.46
N SER A 13 17.19 -0.14 8.33
CA SER A 13 16.94 -1.53 7.94
C SER A 13 16.26 -2.37 9.02
N SER A 14 16.54 -2.12 10.31
CA SER A 14 16.06 -2.97 11.40
C SER A 14 14.55 -2.91 11.63
N ASN A 15 13.90 -1.79 11.30
CA ASN A 15 12.50 -1.57 11.67
C ASN A 15 11.51 -1.95 10.57
N VAL A 16 11.95 -2.10 9.32
CA VAL A 16 11.04 -2.45 8.23
C VAL A 16 10.64 -3.93 8.31
N PHE A 17 11.58 -4.83 8.62
CA PHE A 17 11.29 -6.25 8.75
C PHE A 17 10.32 -6.57 9.89
N SER A 18 10.23 -5.73 10.93
CA SER A 18 9.26 -5.92 12.01
C SER A 18 7.82 -5.49 11.64
N MET A 19 7.62 -4.85 10.47
CA MET A 19 6.29 -4.43 10.01
C MET A 19 5.53 -5.56 9.32
N PHE A 20 6.23 -6.61 8.92
CA PHE A 20 5.69 -7.68 8.09
C PHE A 20 5.79 -9.03 8.81
N GLU A 21 4.82 -9.89 8.55
CA GLU A 21 4.89 -11.29 8.95
C GLU A 21 5.97 -12.03 8.14
N GLN A 22 6.47 -13.15 8.68
CA GLN A 22 7.50 -13.94 7.98
C GLN A 22 7.01 -14.50 6.64
N SER A 23 5.73 -14.84 6.53
CA SER A 23 5.06 -15.24 5.29
C SER A 23 5.13 -14.13 4.24
N GLN A 24 4.72 -12.92 4.60
CA GLN A 24 4.78 -11.75 3.72
C GLN A 24 6.21 -11.43 3.29
N ILE A 25 7.18 -11.47 4.22
CA ILE A 25 8.60 -11.27 3.88
C ILE A 25 9.08 -12.29 2.84
N GLN A 26 8.63 -13.54 2.95
CA GLN A 26 8.98 -14.59 1.99
C GLN A 26 8.33 -14.34 0.62
N GLU A 27 7.07 -13.92 0.57
CA GLU A 27 6.38 -13.53 -0.67
C GLU A 27 7.07 -12.34 -1.34
N PHE A 28 7.41 -11.29 -0.58
CA PHE A 28 8.16 -10.14 -1.10
C PHE A 28 9.53 -10.55 -1.64
N LYS A 29 10.18 -11.53 -1.02
CA LYS A 29 11.48 -12.04 -1.48
C LYS A 29 11.36 -12.80 -2.80
N GLU A 30 10.29 -13.56 -2.97
CA GLU A 30 9.98 -14.24 -4.23
C GLU A 30 9.67 -13.23 -5.33
N ALA A 31 8.82 -12.24 -5.06
CA ALA A 31 8.53 -11.14 -5.98
C ALA A 31 9.81 -10.38 -6.37
N PHE A 32 10.66 -10.04 -5.39
CA PHE A 32 11.93 -9.37 -5.64
C PHE A 32 12.85 -10.21 -6.55
N THR A 33 12.89 -11.53 -6.34
CA THR A 33 13.70 -12.46 -7.15
C THR A 33 13.15 -12.60 -8.58
N ILE A 34 11.84 -12.46 -8.76
CA ILE A 34 11.21 -12.44 -10.09
C ILE A 34 11.52 -11.11 -10.80
N MET A 35 11.59 -10.00 -10.07
CA MET A 35 11.89 -8.70 -10.66
C MET A 35 13.37 -8.53 -11.01
N ASP A 36 14.28 -8.88 -10.09
CA ASP A 36 15.74 -8.84 -10.27
C ASP A 36 16.21 -9.95 -11.22
N GLN A 37 16.02 -9.73 -12.52
CA GLN A 37 16.28 -10.72 -13.58
C GLN A 37 17.78 -11.00 -13.72
N ASN A 38 18.60 -9.96 -13.56
CA ASN A 38 20.05 -10.07 -13.67
C ASN A 38 20.70 -10.68 -12.40
N ARG A 39 19.95 -10.76 -11.29
CA ARG A 39 20.35 -11.32 -9.99
C ARG A 39 21.52 -10.59 -9.33
N ASP A 40 21.63 -9.29 -9.54
CA ASP A 40 22.67 -8.47 -8.93
C ASP A 40 22.29 -7.97 -7.52
N GLY A 41 21.05 -8.21 -7.09
CA GLY A 41 20.50 -7.82 -5.80
C GLY A 41 19.84 -6.43 -5.79
N PHE A 42 19.68 -5.80 -6.96
CA PHE A 42 19.03 -4.51 -7.15
C PHE A 42 18.02 -4.59 -8.28
N ILE A 43 16.91 -3.86 -8.14
CA ILE A 43 15.95 -3.66 -9.23
C ILE A 43 16.33 -2.38 -9.96
N ASP A 44 16.69 -2.50 -11.23
CA ASP A 44 16.99 -1.40 -12.12
C ASP A 44 15.89 -1.15 -13.18
N LYS A 45 16.13 -0.20 -14.09
CA LYS A 45 15.18 0.16 -15.14
C LYS A 45 14.91 -0.99 -16.13
N ASN A 46 15.90 -1.84 -16.39
CA ASN A 46 15.75 -2.98 -17.27
C ASN A 46 14.96 -4.08 -16.59
N ASP A 47 15.23 -4.35 -15.31
CA ASP A 47 14.45 -5.30 -14.50
C ASP A 47 12.95 -4.94 -14.49
N LEU A 48 12.63 -3.65 -14.29
CA LEU A 48 11.24 -3.17 -14.37
C LEU A 48 10.66 -3.37 -15.77
N ARG A 49 11.40 -3.05 -16.83
CA ARG A 49 10.93 -3.24 -18.22
C ARG A 49 10.65 -4.71 -18.52
N ASP A 50 11.55 -5.60 -18.12
CA ASP A 50 11.42 -7.03 -18.34
C ASP A 50 10.26 -7.61 -17.52
N THR A 51 10.08 -7.12 -16.29
CA THR A 51 8.92 -7.44 -15.45
C THR A 51 7.61 -7.05 -16.15
N PHE A 52 7.50 -5.82 -16.66
CA PHE A 52 6.31 -5.37 -17.39
C PHE A 52 6.10 -6.14 -18.69
N ALA A 53 7.17 -6.48 -19.40
CA ALA A 53 7.10 -7.30 -20.60
C ALA A 53 6.55 -8.70 -20.29
N ALA A 54 6.96 -9.31 -19.18
CA ALA A 54 6.42 -10.58 -18.68
C ALA A 54 4.92 -10.48 -18.31
N LEU A 55 4.46 -9.31 -17.89
CA LEU A 55 3.05 -8.99 -17.64
C LEU A 55 2.28 -8.55 -18.91
N GLY A 56 2.89 -8.65 -20.10
CA GLY A 56 2.26 -8.30 -21.38
C GLY A 56 2.30 -6.80 -21.74
N ARG A 57 2.88 -5.94 -20.90
CA ARG A 57 3.12 -4.51 -21.20
C ARG A 57 4.49 -4.33 -21.85
N LEU A 58 4.58 -4.62 -23.16
CA LEU A 58 5.85 -4.58 -23.90
C LEU A 58 6.45 -3.17 -24.12
N ASN A 59 5.63 -2.12 -24.09
CA ASN A 59 6.02 -0.76 -24.48
C ASN A 59 5.87 0.25 -23.33
N VAL A 60 6.34 -0.09 -22.13
CA VAL A 60 6.35 0.86 -21.00
C VAL A 60 7.32 2.00 -21.31
N GLY A 61 6.86 3.24 -21.13
CA GLY A 61 7.63 4.44 -21.43
C GLY A 61 8.85 4.57 -20.52
N ASN A 62 9.96 5.07 -21.07
CA ASN A 62 11.16 5.33 -20.28
C ASN A 62 10.92 6.31 -19.13
N ASP A 63 10.04 7.30 -19.35
CA ASP A 63 9.68 8.29 -18.33
C ASP A 63 8.87 7.66 -17.19
N GLU A 64 7.92 6.77 -17.50
CA GLU A 64 7.13 6.01 -16.49
C GLU A 64 8.06 5.16 -15.61
N LEU A 65 9.02 4.44 -16.21
CA LEU A 65 10.00 3.66 -15.45
C LEU A 65 10.93 4.52 -14.59
N ASP A 66 11.35 5.68 -15.10
CA ASP A 66 12.18 6.62 -14.33
C ASP A 66 11.41 7.24 -13.17
N GLU A 67 10.11 7.50 -13.33
CA GLU A 67 9.22 7.96 -12.26
C GLU A 67 9.08 6.91 -11.16
N MET A 68 8.90 5.64 -11.53
CA MET A 68 8.85 4.54 -10.55
C MET A 68 10.15 4.44 -9.74
N LEU A 69 11.31 4.52 -10.40
CA LEU A 69 12.60 4.45 -9.71
C LEU A 69 12.85 5.66 -8.80
N LYS A 70 12.24 6.83 -9.10
CA LYS A 70 12.34 8.03 -8.24
C LYS A 70 11.54 7.90 -6.94
N GLU A 71 10.57 6.99 -6.84
CA GLU A 71 9.90 6.69 -5.56
C GLU A 71 10.90 6.11 -4.54
N ALA A 72 12.00 5.54 -5.01
CA ALA A 72 13.05 5.03 -4.15
C ALA A 72 13.91 6.15 -3.54
N SER A 73 14.20 6.04 -2.25
CA SER A 73 15.20 6.90 -1.58
C SER A 73 16.66 6.59 -2.00
N GLY A 74 16.87 5.59 -2.87
CA GLY A 74 18.18 5.13 -3.35
C GLY A 74 18.06 3.85 -4.19
N PRO A 75 19.18 3.18 -4.52
CA PRO A 75 19.15 1.91 -5.26
C PRO A 75 18.25 0.87 -4.59
N ILE A 76 17.35 0.26 -5.38
CA ILE A 76 16.30 -0.63 -4.87
C ILE A 76 16.88 -2.02 -4.60
N ASN A 77 17.54 -2.19 -3.46
CA ASN A 77 17.78 -3.51 -2.91
C ASN A 77 16.53 -4.02 -2.16
N PHE A 78 16.56 -5.28 -1.72
CA PHE A 78 15.44 -5.88 -1.01
C PHE A 78 14.95 -5.09 0.23
N THR A 79 15.84 -4.40 0.94
CA THR A 79 15.45 -3.59 2.11
C THR A 79 14.72 -2.31 1.71
N ILE A 80 15.15 -1.65 0.63
CA ILE A 80 14.46 -0.48 0.08
C ILE A 80 13.13 -0.91 -0.52
N PHE A 81 13.10 -2.04 -1.23
CA PHE A 81 11.88 -2.66 -1.73
C PHE A 81 10.86 -2.86 -0.62
N LEU A 82 11.23 -3.55 0.47
CA LEU A 82 10.35 -3.71 1.64
C LEU A 82 9.95 -2.37 2.26
N SER A 83 10.85 -1.38 2.28
CA SER A 83 10.54 -0.05 2.82
C SER A 83 9.50 0.67 2.00
N MET A 84 9.48 0.50 0.67
CA MET A 84 8.44 1.08 -0.18
C MET A 84 7.05 0.51 0.12
N PHE A 85 6.94 -0.82 0.29
CA PHE A 85 5.68 -1.44 0.73
C PHE A 85 5.34 -1.05 2.16
N GLY A 86 6.36 -1.00 3.02
CA GLY A 86 6.24 -0.64 4.42
C GLY A 86 5.71 0.77 4.57
N GLU A 87 6.22 1.75 3.82
CA GLU A 87 5.74 3.14 3.84
C GLU A 87 4.29 3.27 3.34
N LYS A 88 3.87 2.46 2.35
CA LYS A 88 2.48 2.42 1.90
C LYS A 88 1.52 1.79 2.93
N LEU A 89 2.01 0.87 3.77
CA LEU A 89 1.22 0.22 4.83
C LEU A 89 1.35 0.91 6.20
N LYS A 90 2.44 1.63 6.44
CA LYS A 90 2.79 2.29 7.70
C LYS A 90 1.95 3.55 7.86
N GLY A 91 0.75 3.32 8.35
CA GLY A 91 -0.27 4.34 8.58
C GLY A 91 -1.64 3.69 8.76
N THR A 92 -1.78 2.47 8.27
CA THR A 92 -3.01 1.69 8.39
C THR A 92 -2.94 0.80 9.63
N ASP A 93 -3.93 0.94 10.52
CA ASP A 93 -4.11 0.00 11.65
C ASP A 93 -4.38 -1.42 11.13
N PRO A 94 -4.13 -2.49 11.92
CA PRO A 94 -4.53 -3.84 11.54
C PRO A 94 -6.01 -3.91 11.15
N GLU A 95 -6.36 -4.73 10.16
CA GLU A 95 -7.75 -4.82 9.65
C GLU A 95 -8.76 -5.03 10.77
N GLU A 96 -8.46 -5.92 11.72
CA GLU A 96 -9.32 -6.19 12.88
C GLU A 96 -9.57 -4.92 13.72
N THR A 97 -8.56 -4.08 13.90
CA THR A 97 -8.66 -2.80 14.63
C THR A 97 -9.59 -1.85 13.89
N ILE A 98 -9.44 -1.72 12.56
CA ILE A 98 -10.29 -0.86 11.73
C ILE A 98 -11.74 -1.37 11.72
N LEU A 99 -11.94 -2.67 11.52
CA LEU A 99 -13.25 -3.31 11.58
C LEU A 99 -13.93 -3.08 12.93
N ASN A 100 -13.18 -3.21 14.03
CA ASN A 100 -13.71 -2.98 15.38
C ASN A 100 -14.11 -1.51 15.60
N ALA A 101 -13.44 -0.55 14.97
CA ALA A 101 -13.85 0.86 15.00
C ALA A 101 -15.20 1.06 14.30
N PHE A 102 -15.43 0.43 13.14
CA PHE A 102 -16.72 0.51 12.44
C PHE A 102 -17.85 -0.23 13.16
N LYS A 103 -17.58 -1.36 13.82
CA LYS A 103 -18.58 -2.12 14.60
C LYS A 103 -19.24 -1.30 15.72
N ILE A 104 -18.63 -0.20 16.17
CA ILE A 104 -19.24 0.73 17.13
C ILE A 104 -20.53 1.35 16.56
N PHE A 105 -20.58 1.54 15.23
CA PHE A 105 -21.74 2.09 14.52
C PHE A 105 -22.68 1.01 13.97
N ASP A 106 -22.25 -0.26 13.95
CA ASP A 106 -23.00 -1.42 13.45
C ASP A 106 -23.14 -2.49 14.56
N PRO A 107 -23.93 -2.22 15.62
CA PRO A 107 -24.08 -3.16 16.74
C PRO A 107 -24.71 -4.51 16.33
N GLU A 108 -25.46 -4.52 15.22
CA GLU A 108 -26.09 -5.73 14.67
C GLU A 108 -25.13 -6.54 13.77
N GLY A 109 -23.93 -6.02 13.48
CA GLY A 109 -22.91 -6.72 12.70
C GLY A 109 -23.27 -6.96 11.23
N THR A 110 -24.14 -6.12 10.67
CA THR A 110 -24.62 -6.21 9.28
C THR A 110 -23.50 -6.12 8.25
N GLY A 111 -22.40 -5.42 8.56
CA GLY A 111 -21.32 -5.13 7.62
C GLY A 111 -21.54 -3.88 6.78
N ILE A 112 -22.65 -3.18 6.98
CA ILE A 112 -22.99 -1.97 6.23
C ILE A 112 -23.27 -0.80 7.17
N LEU A 113 -22.98 0.43 6.72
CA LEU A 113 -23.29 1.66 7.43
C LEU A 113 -23.89 2.69 6.48
N LYS A 114 -24.81 3.52 6.94
CA LYS A 114 -25.41 4.54 6.06
C LYS A 114 -24.35 5.56 5.64
N GLY A 115 -24.24 5.82 4.34
CA GLY A 115 -23.28 6.78 3.80
C GLY A 115 -23.44 8.19 4.38
N GLU A 116 -24.68 8.62 4.65
CA GLU A 116 -24.95 9.91 5.30
C GLU A 116 -24.40 10.00 6.73
N GLU A 117 -24.51 8.92 7.51
CA GLU A 117 -23.98 8.84 8.87
C GLU A 117 -22.45 8.86 8.85
N ILE A 118 -21.82 8.09 7.95
CA ILE A 118 -20.37 8.11 7.74
C ILE A 118 -19.89 9.51 7.35
N LYS A 119 -20.55 10.15 6.38
CA LYS A 119 -20.23 11.53 5.96
C LYS A 119 -20.30 12.49 7.15
N TYR A 120 -21.36 12.42 7.95
CA TYR A 120 -21.50 13.25 9.14
C TYR A 120 -20.37 13.01 10.15
N HIS A 121 -20.01 11.76 10.43
CA HIS A 121 -18.92 11.44 11.35
C HIS A 121 -17.57 11.93 10.83
N LEU A 122 -17.21 11.62 9.57
CA LEU A 122 -15.93 12.05 8.98
C LEU A 122 -15.77 13.58 8.92
N MET A 123 -16.87 14.33 8.75
CA MET A 123 -16.84 15.80 8.67
C MET A 123 -16.98 16.50 10.04
N SER A 124 -17.29 15.77 11.13
CA SER A 124 -17.56 16.37 12.45
C SER A 124 -16.43 16.20 13.47
N GLN A 125 -15.58 15.17 13.32
CA GLN A 125 -14.52 14.84 14.29
C GLN A 125 -13.28 15.74 14.18
N VAL A 126 -12.31 15.59 15.10
CA VAL A 126 -11.17 16.53 15.27
C VAL A 126 -10.34 16.70 13.99
N ASP A 127 -10.10 15.60 13.26
CA ASP A 127 -9.49 15.62 11.94
C ASP A 127 -10.58 15.44 10.88
N LYS A 128 -11.04 16.56 10.32
CA LYS A 128 -12.25 16.60 9.49
C LYS A 128 -11.89 16.35 8.05
N PHE A 129 -12.58 15.36 7.48
CA PHE A 129 -12.67 15.26 6.04
C PHE A 129 -13.44 16.49 5.52
N THR A 130 -12.93 17.09 4.46
CA THR A 130 -13.67 18.01 3.61
C THR A 130 -14.75 17.26 2.85
N GLU A 131 -15.78 17.96 2.39
CA GLU A 131 -16.80 17.36 1.55
C GLU A 131 -16.22 16.74 0.27
N ALA A 132 -15.15 17.35 -0.28
CA ALA A 132 -14.46 16.82 -1.44
C ALA A 132 -13.80 15.45 -1.15
N GLU A 133 -13.16 15.29 0.01
CA GLU A 133 -12.52 14.03 0.41
C GLU A 133 -13.56 12.92 0.67
N VAL A 134 -14.69 13.24 1.31
CA VAL A 134 -15.78 12.27 1.50
C VAL A 134 -16.39 11.86 0.15
N ASN A 135 -16.63 12.80 -0.75
CA ASN A 135 -17.17 12.48 -2.07
C ASN A 135 -16.18 11.66 -2.90
N GLN A 136 -14.88 11.92 -2.76
CA GLN A 136 -13.84 11.10 -3.40
C GLN A 136 -13.81 9.68 -2.80
N MET A 137 -13.95 9.54 -1.48
CA MET A 137 -14.10 8.24 -0.84
C MET A 137 -15.29 7.47 -1.41
N PHE A 138 -16.46 8.08 -1.54
CA PHE A 138 -17.64 7.42 -2.12
C PHE A 138 -17.54 7.20 -3.64
N THR A 139 -16.63 7.90 -4.33
CA THR A 139 -16.33 7.59 -5.74
C THR A 139 -15.55 6.29 -5.85
N ASN A 140 -14.60 6.05 -4.94
CA ASN A 140 -13.79 4.83 -4.92
C ASN A 140 -14.52 3.65 -4.24
N PHE A 141 -15.41 3.95 -3.31
CA PHE A 141 -16.25 2.99 -2.59
C PHE A 141 -17.73 3.38 -2.75
N PRO A 142 -18.34 3.06 -3.90
CA PRO A 142 -19.72 3.42 -4.18
C PRO A 142 -20.68 2.90 -3.13
N LEU A 143 -21.66 3.72 -2.77
CA LEU A 143 -22.78 3.32 -1.92
C LEU A 143 -23.73 2.40 -2.70
N ASP A 144 -24.39 1.49 -2.01
CA ASP A 144 -25.44 0.66 -2.59
C ASP A 144 -26.69 1.49 -2.98
N VAL A 145 -27.67 0.84 -3.60
CA VAL A 145 -28.93 1.47 -4.03
C VAL A 145 -29.75 2.09 -2.88
N ALA A 146 -29.50 1.66 -1.64
CA ALA A 146 -30.13 2.17 -0.44
C ALA A 146 -29.28 3.24 0.27
N GLY A 147 -28.11 3.59 -0.29
CA GLY A 147 -27.20 4.61 0.26
C GLY A 147 -26.28 4.09 1.37
N ASN A 148 -26.02 2.77 1.44
CA ASN A 148 -25.13 2.18 2.43
C ASN A 148 -23.72 1.92 1.88
N LEU A 149 -22.74 2.06 2.76
CA LEU A 149 -21.34 1.74 2.54
C LEU A 149 -21.04 0.35 3.11
N ASP A 150 -20.43 -0.52 2.30
CA ASP A 150 -19.82 -1.76 2.77
C ASP A 150 -18.47 -1.46 3.44
N TYR A 151 -18.50 -1.31 4.77
CA TYR A 151 -17.28 -0.99 5.52
C TYR A 151 -16.34 -2.19 5.63
N LYS A 152 -16.83 -3.44 5.48
CA LYS A 152 -15.98 -4.62 5.51
C LYS A 152 -15.08 -4.63 4.27
N ASN A 153 -15.67 -4.42 3.09
CA ASN A 153 -14.92 -4.28 1.86
C ASN A 153 -13.96 -3.07 1.92
N LEU A 154 -14.40 -1.95 2.47
CA LEU A 154 -13.51 -0.80 2.69
C LEU A 154 -12.30 -1.15 3.57
N CYS A 155 -12.50 -1.83 4.70
CA CYS A 155 -11.41 -2.24 5.59
C CYS A 155 -10.43 -3.17 4.90
N TYR A 156 -10.95 -4.13 4.13
CA TYR A 156 -10.15 -5.06 3.34
C TYR A 156 -9.29 -4.31 2.33
N VAL A 157 -9.87 -3.40 1.53
CA VAL A 157 -9.12 -2.63 0.51
C VAL A 157 -8.10 -1.69 1.14
N ILE A 158 -8.42 -1.07 2.28
CA ILE A 158 -7.49 -0.22 3.03
C ILE A 158 -6.24 -1.00 3.49
N THR A 159 -6.39 -2.29 3.79
CA THR A 159 -5.32 -3.12 4.38
C THR A 159 -4.59 -4.01 3.38
N HIS A 160 -5.26 -4.43 2.32
CA HIS A 160 -4.74 -5.36 1.31
C HIS A 160 -4.55 -4.70 -0.07
N GLY A 161 -5.13 -3.52 -0.31
CA GLY A 161 -5.21 -2.89 -1.62
C GLY A 161 -6.48 -3.28 -2.39
N GLU A 162 -6.66 -2.71 -3.59
CA GLU A 162 -7.76 -3.11 -4.47
C GLU A 162 -7.49 -4.51 -5.04
N ASP A 163 -8.33 -5.49 -4.69
CA ASP A 163 -8.42 -6.73 -5.47
C ASP A 163 -9.02 -6.37 -6.84
N LYS A 164 -8.16 -6.10 -7.82
CA LYS A 164 -8.57 -6.00 -9.24
C LYS A 164 -8.77 -7.39 -9.85
N GLU A 165 -9.43 -8.29 -9.12
CA GLU A 165 -9.89 -9.58 -9.63
C GLU A 165 -11.42 -9.59 -9.69
N GLN A 166 -11.96 -8.86 -10.66
CA GLN A 166 -13.20 -9.22 -11.34
C GLN A 166 -13.27 -8.45 -12.66
N GLU A 167 -13.14 -9.22 -13.74
CA GLU A 167 -13.27 -8.84 -15.16
C GLU A 167 -14.58 -8.11 -15.48
#